data_AF-A0A1G9EU51-F1
#
_entry.id   AF-A0A1G9EU51-F1
#
_cell.length_a   1.000
_cell.length_b   1.000
_cell.length_c   1.000
_cell.angle_alpha   90.00
_cell.angle_beta   90.00
_cell.angle_gamma   90.00
#
_symmetry.space_group_name_H-M   'P 1'
#
loop_
_entity.id
_entity.type
_entity.pdbx_description
1 polymer ?
#
loop_
_entity_poly.entity_id
_entity_poly.type
_entity_poly.pdbx_seq_one_letter_code
_entity_poly.pdbx_strand_id
1 'polypeptide(L)'
;MVAGENLICLTCRALLPQTDFHEESGENPLVQKLWGRVTLQHGMALLHYSKQGKVQRLIHRLKYKGEKEIGTAVGEWYGQILIDDFKDTFDLIVPVPLHKKRERWRGYNQSGMFGEGLARTLNVAYADDLLVREADRKTQTQKNRLDRWVNAEGIYRVTDPARLRGKHVLLVDDVVTTGATLEAAAQPLVAAGVASLSVAAIANV
;
A
#
# COMPACT_ATOMS: atom_id res chain seq x y z
N MET A 1 -14.25 -17.81 -21.85
CA MET A 1 -14.14 -16.73 -20.84
C MET A 1 -14.21 -15.42 -21.60
N VAL A 2 -15.29 -14.67 -21.43
CA VAL A 2 -15.51 -13.40 -22.13
C VAL A 2 -14.70 -12.32 -21.41
N ALA A 3 -13.85 -11.62 -22.16
CA ALA A 3 -13.12 -10.46 -21.68
C ALA A 3 -14.12 -9.32 -21.42
N GLY A 4 -14.13 -8.76 -20.20
CA GLY A 4 -14.85 -7.52 -19.90
C GLY A 4 -15.69 -7.49 -18.62
N GLU A 5 -15.82 -8.58 -17.87
CA GLU A 5 -16.48 -8.48 -16.56
C GLU A 5 -15.58 -7.77 -15.55
N ASN A 6 -15.98 -6.57 -15.13
CA ASN A 6 -15.46 -5.93 -13.93
C ASN A 6 -15.57 -6.93 -12.76
N LEU A 7 -14.43 -7.41 -12.24
CA LEU A 7 -14.34 -8.33 -11.08
C LEU A 7 -15.10 -7.83 -9.84
N ILE A 8 -15.35 -6.53 -9.79
CA ILE A 8 -16.24 -5.87 -8.82
C ILE A 8 -17.29 -5.10 -9.61
N CYS A 9 -18.54 -5.55 -9.58
CA CYS A 9 -19.64 -4.89 -10.27
C CYS A 9 -19.92 -3.49 -9.68
N LEU A 10 -20.58 -2.63 -10.45
CA LEU A 10 -20.91 -1.25 -10.03
C LEU A 10 -21.69 -1.22 -8.72
N THR A 11 -22.64 -2.14 -8.53
CA THR A 11 -23.39 -2.27 -7.27
C THR A 11 -22.49 -2.64 -6.10
N CYS A 12 -21.52 -3.53 -6.28
CA CYS A 12 -20.56 -3.86 -5.24
C CYS A 12 -19.70 -2.64 -4.87
N ARG A 13 -19.21 -1.89 -5.87
CA ARG A 13 -18.42 -0.66 -5.65
C ARG A 13 -19.22 0.37 -4.84
N ALA A 14 -20.48 0.62 -5.23
CA ALA A 14 -21.37 1.56 -4.55
C ALA A 14 -21.70 1.17 -3.09
N LEU A 15 -21.59 -0.12 -2.75
CA LEU A 15 -21.90 -0.63 -1.41
C LEU A 15 -20.65 -0.85 -0.53
N LEU A 16 -19.45 -0.60 -1.04
CA LEU A 16 -18.24 -0.65 -0.25
C LEU A 16 -18.02 0.73 0.40
N PRO A 17 -17.67 0.77 1.71
CA PRO A 17 -17.51 2.04 2.42
C PRO A 17 -16.20 2.71 1.98
N GLN A 18 -16.29 3.77 1.19
CA GLN A 18 -15.12 4.56 0.76
C GLN A 18 -14.67 5.51 1.87
N THR A 19 -13.37 5.86 1.90
CA THR A 19 -12.81 6.74 2.93
C THR A 19 -12.63 8.19 2.53
N ASP A 20 -12.48 8.45 1.22
CA ASP A 20 -12.20 9.77 0.65
C ASP A 20 -10.92 10.45 1.19
N PHE A 21 -10.02 9.71 1.85
CA PHE A 21 -8.77 10.22 2.41
C PHE A 21 -7.87 10.95 1.40
N HIS A 22 -8.00 10.63 0.11
CA HIS A 22 -7.24 11.27 -0.95
C HIS A 22 -7.62 12.74 -1.18
N GLU A 23 -8.82 13.15 -0.76
CA GLU A 23 -9.30 14.54 -0.82
C GLU A 23 -8.89 15.35 0.43
N GLU A 24 -8.52 14.69 1.52
CA GLU A 24 -8.23 15.33 2.80
C GLU A 24 -6.84 15.99 2.86
N SER A 25 -6.81 17.32 2.84
CA SER A 25 -5.57 18.11 2.83
C SER A 25 -5.02 18.50 4.22
N GLY A 26 -5.47 17.88 5.32
CA GLY A 26 -5.04 18.27 6.68
C GLY A 26 -5.13 17.20 7.75
N GLU A 27 -6.34 16.74 8.07
CA GLU A 27 -6.59 15.78 9.16
C GLU A 27 -6.65 14.32 8.72
N ASN A 28 -6.01 13.98 7.60
CA ASN A 28 -6.05 12.64 7.03
C ASN A 28 -5.69 11.54 8.05
N PRO A 29 -6.64 10.67 8.46
CA PRO A 29 -6.43 9.70 9.54
C PRO A 29 -5.26 8.74 9.30
N LEU A 30 -4.96 8.43 8.04
CA LEU A 30 -3.83 7.59 7.69
C LEU A 30 -2.51 8.33 7.90
N VAL A 31 -2.41 9.60 7.48
CA VAL A 31 -1.24 10.44 7.78
C VAL A 31 -1.07 10.61 9.28
N GLN A 32 -2.17 10.81 10.04
CA GLN A 32 -2.12 10.93 11.50
C GLN A 32 -1.50 9.69 12.16
N LYS A 33 -1.81 8.49 11.64
CA LYS A 33 -1.20 7.25 12.13
C LYS A 33 0.32 7.26 11.99
N LEU A 34 0.92 8.04 11.12
CA LEU A 34 2.37 8.07 10.89
C LEU A 34 3.04 9.38 11.34
N TRP A 35 2.27 10.34 11.87
CA TRP A 35 2.80 11.62 12.37
C TRP A 35 3.94 11.45 13.38
N GLY A 36 4.99 12.25 13.19
CA GLY A 36 6.19 12.23 14.01
C GLY A 36 7.08 10.99 13.84
N ARG A 37 6.74 10.08 12.92
CA ARG A 37 7.53 8.86 12.62
C ARG A 37 8.06 8.86 11.19
N VAL A 38 7.18 9.20 10.25
CA VAL A 38 7.47 9.29 8.81
C VAL A 38 6.74 10.51 8.28
N THR A 39 7.45 11.38 7.59
CA THR A 39 6.84 12.51 6.88
C THR A 39 6.22 11.98 5.60
N LEU A 40 4.89 12.09 5.49
CA LEU A 40 4.15 11.74 4.29
C LEU A 40 3.61 12.98 3.62
N GLN A 41 3.66 13.01 2.29
CA GLN A 41 3.03 14.06 1.49
C GLN A 41 1.53 13.78 1.33
N HIS A 42 1.15 12.53 1.06
CA HIS A 42 -0.24 12.10 0.96
C HIS A 42 -0.45 10.73 1.62
N GLY A 43 -1.60 10.53 2.25
CA GLY A 43 -2.06 9.25 2.78
C GLY A 43 -3.39 8.85 2.16
N MET A 44 -3.45 7.71 1.50
CA MET A 44 -4.61 7.33 0.71
C MET A 44 -5.10 5.94 1.11
N ALA A 45 -6.41 5.76 1.21
CA ALA A 45 -7.02 4.46 1.39
C ALA A 45 -8.34 4.43 0.64
N LEU A 46 -8.59 3.37 -0.14
CA LEU A 46 -9.86 3.31 -0.86
C LEU A 46 -11.03 3.05 0.11
N LEU A 47 -10.89 2.07 1.01
CA LEU A 47 -12.02 1.53 1.78
C LEU A 47 -11.84 1.59 3.30
N HIS A 48 -12.94 1.77 4.03
CA HIS A 48 -12.98 1.53 5.47
C HIS A 48 -13.03 0.03 5.76
N TYR A 49 -12.07 -0.45 6.55
CA TYR A 49 -12.05 -1.83 7.00
C TYR A 49 -12.86 -2.00 8.29
N SER A 50 -13.86 -2.87 8.26
CA SER A 50 -14.59 -3.30 9.45
C SER A 50 -14.55 -4.81 9.61
N LYS A 51 -14.51 -5.27 10.87
CA LYS A 51 -14.64 -6.71 11.18
C LYS A 51 -16.01 -7.20 10.72
N GLN A 52 -16.03 -8.40 10.15
CA GLN A 52 -17.19 -9.09 9.55
C GLN A 52 -17.82 -8.35 8.36
N GLY A 53 -17.19 -7.27 7.89
CA GLY A 53 -17.65 -6.46 6.76
C GLY A 53 -17.34 -7.05 5.38
N LYS A 54 -17.88 -6.41 4.34
CA LYS A 54 -17.64 -6.76 2.92
C LYS A 54 -16.16 -6.61 2.55
N VAL A 55 -15.50 -5.57 3.06
CA VAL A 55 -14.08 -5.29 2.84
C VAL A 55 -13.19 -6.41 3.39
N GLN A 56 -13.50 -6.93 4.59
CA GLN A 56 -12.77 -8.09 5.12
C GLN A 56 -12.90 -9.31 4.21
N ARG A 57 -14.09 -9.60 3.68
CA ARG A 57 -14.29 -10.74 2.76
C ARG A 57 -13.51 -10.56 1.46
N LEU A 58 -13.50 -9.35 0.90
CA LEU A 58 -12.72 -8.99 -0.29
C LEU A 58 -11.22 -9.25 -0.05
N ILE A 59 -10.67 -8.70 1.04
CA ILE A 59 -9.26 -8.89 1.40
C ILE A 59 -8.95 -10.35 1.72
N HIS A 60 -9.88 -11.09 2.34
CA HIS A 60 -9.69 -12.50 2.63
C HIS A 60 -9.57 -13.33 1.34
N ARG A 61 -10.42 -13.08 0.35
CA ARG A 61 -10.32 -13.72 -0.98
C ARG A 61 -8.98 -13.40 -1.63
N LEU A 62 -8.59 -12.13 -1.60
CA LEU A 62 -7.29 -11.67 -2.09
C LEU A 62 -6.08 -12.26 -1.33
N LYS A 63 -6.18 -12.62 -0.05
CA LYS A 63 -5.04 -13.16 0.72
C LYS A 63 -4.93 -14.68 0.70
N TYR A 64 -6.05 -15.37 0.52
CA TYR A 64 -6.17 -16.79 0.88
C TYR A 64 -6.94 -17.66 -0.12
N LYS A 65 -7.61 -17.07 -1.13
CA LYS A 65 -8.36 -17.82 -2.14
C LYS A 65 -7.68 -17.84 -3.51
N GLY A 66 -6.51 -17.23 -3.65
CA GLY A 66 -5.75 -17.21 -4.91
C GLY A 66 -6.26 -16.18 -5.91
N GLU A 67 -7.22 -15.33 -5.52
CA GLU A 67 -7.90 -14.38 -6.40
C GLU A 67 -7.10 -13.08 -6.52
N LYS A 68 -5.92 -13.16 -7.14
CA LYS A 68 -4.97 -12.04 -7.29
C LYS A 68 -5.53 -10.90 -8.13
N GLU A 69 -6.41 -11.21 -9.07
CA GLU A 69 -7.04 -10.26 -9.99
C GLU A 69 -7.91 -9.24 -9.24
N ILE A 70 -8.39 -9.59 -8.04
CA ILE A 70 -9.04 -8.62 -7.14
C ILE A 70 -8.10 -7.45 -6.84
N GLY A 71 -6.82 -7.71 -6.58
CA GLY A 71 -5.85 -6.68 -6.25
C GLY A 71 -5.68 -5.70 -7.40
N THR A 72 -5.45 -6.20 -8.61
CA THR A 72 -5.32 -5.38 -9.82
C THR A 72 -6.59 -4.60 -10.12
N ALA A 73 -7.76 -5.24 -10.07
CA ALA A 73 -9.04 -4.56 -10.33
C ALA A 73 -9.38 -3.47 -9.31
N VAL A 74 -9.05 -3.68 -8.02
CA VAL A 74 -9.18 -2.66 -6.98
C VAL A 74 -8.19 -1.52 -7.19
N GLY A 75 -6.95 -1.83 -7.59
CA GLY A 75 -5.93 -0.84 -7.92
C GLY A 75 -6.34 0.03 -9.11
N GLU A 76 -6.84 -0.58 -10.18
CA GLU A 76 -7.32 0.14 -11.37
C GLU A 76 -8.54 1.02 -11.04
N TRP A 77 -9.47 0.50 -10.24
CA TRP A 77 -10.61 1.28 -9.75
C TRP A 77 -10.14 2.48 -8.93
N TYR A 78 -9.22 2.30 -7.98
CA TYR A 78 -8.77 3.42 -7.18
C TYR A 78 -7.94 4.41 -7.99
N GLY A 79 -7.12 3.94 -8.92
CA GLY A 79 -6.39 4.78 -9.85
C GLY A 79 -7.32 5.67 -10.67
N GLN A 80 -8.50 5.17 -11.05
CA GLN A 80 -9.49 5.96 -11.79
C GLN A 80 -10.10 7.09 -10.94
N ILE A 81 -10.16 6.92 -9.63
CA ILE A 81 -10.58 7.97 -8.69
C ILE A 81 -9.46 8.99 -8.51
N LEU A 82 -8.22 8.52 -8.39
CA LEU A 82 -7.06 9.36 -8.11
C LEU A 82 -6.52 10.13 -9.32
N ILE A 83 -6.86 9.72 -10.55
CA ILE A 83 -6.21 10.23 -11.76
C ILE A 83 -6.33 11.74 -11.90
N ASP A 84 -7.45 12.34 -11.52
CA ASP A 84 -7.67 13.77 -11.75
C ASP A 84 -6.81 14.65 -10.83
N ASP A 85 -6.57 14.19 -9.59
CA ASP A 85 -5.82 14.94 -8.57
C ASP A 85 -4.34 14.56 -8.49
N PHE A 86 -3.99 13.33 -8.88
CA PHE A 86 -2.65 12.75 -8.65
C PHE A 86 -1.90 12.37 -9.93
N LYS A 87 -2.39 12.79 -11.10
CA LYS A 87 -1.66 12.62 -12.36
C LYS A 87 -0.31 13.33 -12.27
N ASP A 88 0.73 12.63 -12.72
CA ASP A 88 2.12 13.11 -12.74
C ASP A 88 2.69 13.48 -11.35
N THR A 89 1.99 13.13 -10.25
CA THR A 89 2.45 13.38 -8.88
C THR A 89 3.54 12.39 -8.44
N PHE A 90 3.39 11.12 -8.81
CA PHE A 90 4.30 10.06 -8.36
C PHE A 90 5.26 9.65 -9.47
N ASP A 91 6.55 9.52 -9.12
CA ASP A 91 7.57 9.01 -10.04
C ASP A 91 7.61 7.48 -10.08
N LEU A 92 7.19 6.83 -9.00
CA LEU A 92 7.38 5.40 -8.78
C LEU A 92 6.42 4.84 -7.73
N ILE A 93 5.81 3.70 -8.05
CA ILE A 93 5.02 2.90 -7.11
C ILE A 93 5.86 1.71 -6.62
N VAL A 94 5.95 1.55 -5.30
CA VAL A 94 6.66 0.44 -4.65
C VAL A 94 5.69 -0.27 -3.69
N PRO A 95 5.45 -1.58 -3.83
CA PRO A 95 4.62 -2.30 -2.88
C PRO A 95 5.37 -2.67 -1.61
N VAL A 96 4.65 -2.74 -0.49
CA VAL A 96 5.16 -3.39 0.73
C VAL A 96 5.37 -4.88 0.42
N PRO A 97 6.61 -5.40 0.54
CA PRO A 97 6.90 -6.78 0.18
C PRO A 97 6.44 -7.77 1.26
N LEU A 98 6.06 -8.96 0.81
CA LEU A 98 5.92 -10.11 1.69
C LEU A 98 7.29 -10.73 1.98
N HIS A 99 7.35 -11.48 3.08
CA HIS A 99 8.49 -12.35 3.31
C HIS A 99 8.44 -13.52 2.30
N LYS A 100 9.59 -13.94 1.75
CA LYS A 100 9.71 -14.96 0.70
C LYS A 100 8.93 -16.25 0.98
N LYS A 101 8.85 -16.68 2.26
CA LYS A 101 8.06 -17.87 2.64
C LYS A 101 6.56 -17.68 2.39
N ARG A 102 6.02 -16.50 2.74
CA ARG A 102 4.60 -16.18 2.55
C ARG A 102 4.27 -15.93 1.10
N GLU A 103 5.17 -15.29 0.37
CA GLU A 103 5.02 -15.08 -1.07
C GLU A 103 4.97 -16.42 -1.81
N ARG A 104 5.86 -17.36 -1.52
CA ARG A 104 5.81 -18.72 -2.09
C ARG A 104 4.52 -19.46 -1.76
N TRP A 105 4.04 -19.35 -0.52
CA TRP A 105 2.80 -20.00 -0.10
C TRP A 105 1.55 -19.38 -0.75
N ARG A 106 1.50 -18.05 -0.84
CA ARG A 106 0.37 -17.31 -1.43
C ARG A 106 0.39 -17.33 -2.96
N GLY A 107 1.58 -17.40 -3.56
CA GLY A 107 1.82 -17.33 -5.00
C GLY A 107 1.96 -15.91 -5.55
N TYR A 108 1.70 -14.86 -4.75
CA TYR A 108 1.78 -13.46 -5.16
C TYR A 108 1.84 -12.51 -3.95
N ASN A 109 2.26 -11.26 -4.20
CA ASN A 109 2.12 -10.14 -3.28
C ASN A 109 0.86 -9.32 -3.61
N GLN A 110 -0.14 -9.41 -2.74
CA GLN A 110 -1.39 -8.65 -2.79
C GLN A 110 -1.22 -7.13 -2.87
N SER A 111 -0.24 -6.56 -2.14
CA SER A 111 0.07 -5.13 -2.21
C SER A 111 0.71 -4.82 -3.56
N GLY A 112 1.46 -5.78 -4.12
CA GLY A 112 1.98 -5.71 -5.49
C GLY A 112 0.87 -5.69 -6.54
N MET A 113 -0.10 -6.60 -6.47
CA MET A 113 -1.24 -6.62 -7.41
C MET A 113 -2.02 -5.31 -7.38
N PHE A 114 -2.23 -4.74 -6.20
CA PHE A 114 -2.86 -3.44 -6.01
C PHE A 114 -2.03 -2.30 -6.60
N GLY A 115 -0.71 -2.28 -6.33
CA GLY A 115 0.22 -1.30 -6.89
C GLY A 115 0.32 -1.36 -8.41
N GLU A 116 0.30 -2.55 -8.98
CA GLU A 116 0.31 -2.74 -10.43
C GLU A 116 -0.95 -2.16 -11.08
N GLY A 117 -2.12 -2.37 -10.48
CA GLY A 117 -3.37 -1.76 -10.95
C GLY A 117 -3.34 -0.23 -10.89
N LEU A 118 -2.83 0.32 -9.78
CA LEU A 118 -2.62 1.78 -9.65
C LEU A 118 -1.67 2.32 -10.71
N ALA A 119 -0.53 1.66 -10.92
CA ALA A 119 0.50 2.07 -11.86
C ALA A 119 -0.02 2.14 -13.30
N ARG A 120 -0.83 1.15 -13.70
CA ARG A 120 -1.45 1.11 -15.03
C ARG A 120 -2.39 2.28 -15.26
N THR A 121 -3.27 2.58 -14.30
CA THR A 121 -4.24 3.66 -14.47
C THR A 121 -3.60 5.04 -14.34
N LEU A 122 -2.69 5.23 -13.38
CA LEU A 122 -1.99 6.50 -13.15
C LEU A 122 -0.85 6.77 -14.14
N ASN A 123 -0.49 5.77 -14.96
CA ASN A 123 0.66 5.80 -15.86
C ASN A 123 1.99 6.12 -15.13
N VAL A 124 2.23 5.44 -14.00
CA VAL A 124 3.41 5.61 -13.15
C VAL A 124 4.29 4.37 -13.23
N ALA A 125 5.61 4.54 -13.14
CA ALA A 125 6.53 3.41 -13.07
C ALA A 125 6.24 2.52 -11.85
N TYR A 126 6.31 1.20 -12.01
CA TYR A 126 6.11 0.23 -10.94
C TYR A 126 7.36 -0.60 -10.73
N ALA A 127 7.75 -0.82 -9.47
CA ALA A 127 8.89 -1.66 -9.12
C ALA A 127 8.63 -2.43 -7.83
N ASP A 128 8.57 -3.76 -7.92
CA ASP A 128 8.40 -4.69 -6.80
C ASP A 128 9.72 -5.27 -6.28
N ASP A 129 10.83 -4.93 -6.92
CA ASP A 129 12.17 -5.45 -6.62
C ASP A 129 12.99 -4.51 -5.73
N LEU A 130 12.54 -3.27 -5.52
CA LEU A 130 13.30 -2.21 -4.84
C LEU A 130 13.25 -2.29 -3.31
N LEU A 131 12.22 -2.92 -2.76
CA LEU A 131 12.05 -3.11 -1.33
C LEU A 131 11.85 -4.60 -1.07
N VAL A 132 12.68 -5.20 -0.22
CA VAL A 132 12.57 -6.61 0.16
C VAL A 132 12.38 -6.77 1.66
N ARG A 133 11.63 -7.81 2.06
CA ARG A 133 11.44 -8.17 3.47
C ARG A 133 12.40 -9.28 3.87
N GLU A 134 13.35 -8.96 4.73
CA GLU A 134 14.39 -9.89 5.21
C GLU A 134 13.91 -10.75 6.38
N ALA A 135 12.98 -10.24 7.21
CA ALA A 135 12.49 -10.95 8.40
C ALA A 135 10.99 -11.29 8.35
N ASP A 136 10.64 -12.51 8.77
CA ASP A 136 9.23 -12.98 8.90
C ASP A 136 8.58 -12.65 10.25
N ARG A 137 9.18 -11.74 11.05
CA ARG A 137 8.58 -11.29 12.31
C ARG A 137 7.47 -10.27 12.04
N LYS A 138 6.41 -10.31 12.85
CA LYS A 138 5.34 -9.30 12.80
C LYS A 138 5.88 -7.95 13.28
N THR A 139 5.49 -6.87 12.60
CA THR A 139 5.68 -5.50 13.09
C THR A 139 4.81 -5.33 14.35
N GLN A 140 5.41 -4.89 15.45
CA GLN A 140 4.71 -4.65 16.71
C GLN A 140 4.63 -3.14 16.97
N THR A 141 3.46 -2.67 17.39
CA THR A 141 3.29 -1.29 17.86
C THR A 141 3.85 -1.21 19.28
N GLN A 142 4.97 -0.52 19.47
CA GLN A 142 5.57 -0.29 20.80
C GLN A 142 5.48 1.19 21.21
N LYS A 143 5.36 1.43 22.53
CA LYS A 143 5.07 2.76 23.09
C LYS A 143 6.27 3.72 23.05
N ASN A 144 7.51 3.22 23.04
CA ASN A 144 8.72 4.06 23.07
C ASN A 144 9.40 4.21 21.70
N ARG A 145 10.00 5.39 21.46
CA ARG A 145 10.66 5.73 20.19
C ARG A 145 11.89 4.86 19.91
N LEU A 146 12.70 4.60 20.94
CA LEU A 146 13.90 3.76 20.82
C LEU A 146 13.54 2.31 20.45
N ASP A 147 12.57 1.73 21.16
CA ASP A 147 12.15 0.34 20.93
C ASP A 147 11.50 0.16 19.55
N ARG A 148 10.83 1.19 19.03
CA ARG A 148 10.31 1.19 17.65
C ARG A 148 11.43 1.17 16.60
N TRP A 149 12.47 1.98 16.81
CA TRP A 149 13.61 2.06 15.90
C TRP A 149 14.34 0.70 15.80
N VAL A 150 14.62 0.08 16.95
CA VAL A 150 15.26 -1.24 17.05
C VAL A 150 14.40 -2.37 16.45
N ASN A 151 13.07 -2.29 16.55
CA ASN A 151 12.17 -3.30 15.98
C ASN A 151 11.99 -3.17 14.46
N ALA A 152 12.02 -1.95 13.92
CA ALA A 152 11.90 -1.68 12.50
C ALA A 152 13.21 -1.99 11.74
N GLU A 153 14.37 -1.79 12.39
CA GLU A 153 15.67 -2.17 11.84
C GLU A 153 15.69 -3.63 11.39
N GLY A 154 16.15 -3.84 10.16
CA GLY A 154 16.35 -5.16 9.58
C GLY A 154 15.09 -5.92 9.13
N ILE A 155 13.88 -5.33 9.20
CA ILE A 155 12.70 -5.98 8.59
C ILE A 155 12.71 -5.82 7.08
N TYR A 156 12.98 -4.60 6.61
CA TYR A 156 12.97 -4.25 5.19
C TYR A 156 14.32 -3.68 4.77
N ARG A 157 14.67 -3.91 3.50
CA ARG A 157 15.91 -3.43 2.90
C ARG A 157 15.65 -2.95 1.48
N VAL A 158 16.27 -1.83 1.12
CA VAL A 158 16.32 -1.36 -0.27
C VAL A 158 17.40 -2.11 -1.04
N THR A 159 17.08 -2.57 -2.25
CA THR A 159 18.02 -3.32 -3.10
C THR A 159 18.85 -2.42 -4.00
N ASP A 160 18.27 -1.34 -4.51
CA ASP A 160 18.92 -0.36 -5.37
C ASP A 160 18.51 1.08 -5.00
N PRO A 161 19.28 1.74 -4.11
CA PRO A 161 19.00 3.12 -3.70
C PRO A 161 19.09 4.13 -4.85
N ALA A 162 19.88 3.87 -5.90
CA ALA A 162 20.05 4.82 -7.01
C ALA A 162 18.75 5.00 -7.80
N ARG A 163 17.96 3.92 -7.95
CA ARG A 163 16.63 3.96 -8.59
C ARG A 163 15.57 4.72 -7.78
N LEU A 164 15.80 4.96 -6.48
CA LEU A 164 14.86 5.66 -5.58
C LEU A 164 15.23 7.14 -5.36
N ARG A 165 16.51 7.49 -5.52
CA ARG A 165 17.02 8.81 -5.15
C ARG A 165 16.29 9.93 -5.89
N GLY A 166 15.81 10.91 -5.14
CA GLY A 166 15.16 12.11 -5.67
C GLY A 166 13.76 11.88 -6.23
N LYS A 167 13.17 10.69 -6.08
CA LYS A 167 11.82 10.37 -6.57
C LYS A 167 10.76 10.62 -5.50
N HIS A 168 9.57 11.03 -5.93
CA HIS A 168 8.35 10.91 -5.14
C HIS A 168 7.82 9.48 -5.25
N VAL A 169 7.97 8.72 -4.17
CA VAL A 169 7.55 7.30 -4.14
C VAL A 169 6.16 7.17 -3.53
N LEU A 170 5.30 6.39 -4.19
CA LEU A 170 4.04 5.90 -3.63
C LEU A 170 4.24 4.49 -3.09
N LEU A 171 4.29 4.36 -1.76
CA LEU A 171 4.37 3.07 -1.07
C LEU A 171 2.98 2.47 -0.85
N VAL A 172 2.74 1.27 -1.37
CA VAL A 172 1.39 0.67 -1.32
C VAL A 172 1.27 -0.56 -0.43
N ASP A 173 0.16 -0.66 0.31
CA ASP A 173 -0.16 -1.83 1.16
C ASP A 173 -1.62 -2.30 0.97
N ASP A 174 -1.97 -3.44 1.55
CA ASP A 174 -3.36 -3.92 1.51
C ASP A 174 -4.23 -3.30 2.60
N VAL A 175 -3.82 -3.38 3.86
CA VAL A 175 -4.64 -2.99 5.01
C VAL A 175 -3.79 -2.26 6.02
N VAL A 176 -4.16 -1.01 6.28
CA VAL A 176 -3.54 -0.18 7.30
C VAL A 176 -4.32 -0.29 8.58
N THR A 177 -3.65 -0.81 9.63
CA THR A 177 -4.19 -0.86 11.00
C THR A 177 -3.56 0.24 11.82
N THR A 178 -2.41 -0.01 12.46
CA THR A 178 -1.68 0.98 13.27
C THR A 178 -0.66 1.79 12.48
N GLY A 179 -0.45 1.46 11.20
CA GLY A 179 0.63 2.02 10.38
C GLY A 179 2.00 1.39 10.61
N ALA A 180 2.17 0.45 11.55
CA ALA A 180 3.50 -0.10 11.89
C ALA A 180 4.22 -0.79 10.71
N THR A 181 3.47 -1.43 9.80
CA THR A 181 4.05 -2.01 8.58
C THR A 181 4.55 -0.95 7.61
N LEU A 182 3.73 0.09 7.37
CA LEU A 182 4.11 1.23 6.53
C LEU A 182 5.29 1.99 7.12
N GLU A 183 5.29 2.23 8.43
CA GLU A 183 6.40 2.85 9.16
C GLU A 183 7.70 2.10 8.91
N ALA A 184 7.73 0.79 9.16
CA ALA A 184 8.93 -0.03 8.97
C ALA A 184 9.38 -0.12 7.51
N ALA A 185 8.43 -0.14 6.56
CA ALA A 185 8.73 -0.18 5.13
C ALA A 185 9.21 1.18 4.57
N ALA A 186 8.72 2.29 5.13
CA ALA A 186 9.06 3.65 4.73
C ALA A 186 10.48 4.05 5.14
N GLN A 187 10.94 3.66 6.34
CA GLN A 187 12.26 4.03 6.86
C GLN A 187 13.42 3.74 5.87
N PRO A 188 13.57 2.53 5.30
CA PRO A 188 14.67 2.28 4.35
C PRO A 188 14.50 3.04 3.02
N LEU A 189 13.28 3.38 2.60
CA LEU A 189 13.05 4.23 1.43
C LEU A 189 13.52 5.67 1.68
N VAL A 190 13.17 6.23 2.85
CA VAL A 190 13.66 7.55 3.29
C VAL A 190 15.18 7.56 3.38
N ALA A 191 15.78 6.54 3.99
CA ALA A 191 17.23 6.40 4.07
C ALA A 191 17.91 6.25 2.69
N ALA A 192 17.21 5.71 1.69
CA ALA A 192 17.69 5.63 0.32
C ALA A 192 17.66 6.98 -0.44
N GLY A 193 17.07 8.03 0.15
CA GLY A 193 17.09 9.39 -0.38
C GLY A 193 15.98 9.71 -1.37
N VAL A 194 14.78 9.14 -1.19
CA VAL A 194 13.57 9.60 -1.91
C VAL A 194 13.33 11.09 -1.62
N ALA A 195 12.79 11.82 -2.59
CA ALA A 195 12.47 13.25 -2.41
C ALA A 195 11.28 13.44 -1.49
N SER A 196 10.25 12.61 -1.66
CA SER A 196 9.04 12.59 -0.84
C SER A 196 8.42 11.20 -0.86
N LEU A 197 7.56 10.93 0.12
CA LEU A 197 6.87 9.66 0.27
C LEU A 197 5.38 9.90 0.43
N SER A 198 4.58 9.20 -0.36
CA SER A 198 3.15 9.04 -0.15
C SER A 198 2.83 7.58 0.08
N VAL A 199 1.65 7.30 0.61
CA VAL A 199 1.19 5.92 0.80
C VAL A 199 -0.22 5.73 0.29
N ALA A 200 -0.51 4.56 -0.28
CA ALA A 200 -1.87 4.15 -0.63
C ALA A 200 -2.18 2.74 -0.10
N ALA A 201 -3.43 2.50 0.27
CA ALA A 201 -3.88 1.18 0.68
C ALA A 201 -5.25 0.81 0.13
N ILE A 202 -5.53 -0.50 0.02
CA ILE A 202 -6.88 -0.97 -0.29
C ILE A 202 -7.84 -0.55 0.83
N ALA A 203 -7.43 -0.72 2.08
CA ALA A 203 -8.28 -0.38 3.21
C ALA A 203 -7.55 0.17 4.43
N ASN A 204 -8.26 0.97 5.22
CA ASN A 204 -7.81 1.47 6.51
C ASN A 204 -8.82 1.13 7.62
N VAL A 205 -8.33 0.64 8.78
CA VAL A 205 -9.13 0.39 9.99
C VAL A 205 -9.42 1.67 10.75
#